data_AF-A0AAU4EX61-F1
#
_entry.id   AF-A0AAU4EX61-F1
#
_cell.length_a   1.000
_cell.length_b   1.000
_cell.length_c   1.000
_cell.angle_alpha   90.00
_cell.angle_beta   90.00
_cell.angle_gamma   90.00
#
_symmetry.space_group_name_H-M   'P 1'
#
loop_
_entity.id
_entity.type
_entity.pdbx_description
1 polymer ?
#
loop_
_entity_poly.entity_id
_entity_poly.type
_entity_poly.pdbx_seq_one_letter_code
_entity_poly.pdbx_strand_id
1 'polypeptide(L)'
;MGRLAFPDGVPEGPLRALLIELHLLHARAGHPSLDEMRKRQNSPTGDRFGRDAIHRLFSSCRETPKLPLLLEVVRILASMAPTEDVDAVLDRFDRLWLSAERYDALGLGQGFLYDGIEDNKWSGDSHV
;
A
#
# COMPACT_ATOMS: atom_id res chain seq x y z
N MET A 1 -17.78 4.96 -8.52
CA MET A 1 -16.37 5.28 -8.19
C MET A 1 -16.08 4.66 -6.83
N GLY A 2 -15.33 3.56 -6.78
CA GLY A 2 -15.12 2.78 -5.55
C GLY A 2 -13.93 3.31 -4.76
N ARG A 3 -14.15 3.67 -3.50
CA ARG A 3 -13.07 3.89 -2.52
C ARG A 3 -12.33 2.56 -2.32
N LEU A 4 -11.00 2.59 -2.37
CA LEU A 4 -10.19 1.45 -1.94
C LEU A 4 -10.44 1.26 -0.43
N ALA A 5 -10.69 0.02 -0.03
CA ALA A 5 -11.03 -0.31 1.35
C ALA A 5 -9.77 -0.20 2.22
N PHE A 6 -9.88 0.54 3.32
CA PHE A 6 -8.83 0.55 4.35
C PHE A 6 -8.82 -0.83 5.02
N PRO A 7 -7.66 -1.47 5.22
CA PRO A 7 -7.59 -2.77 5.87
C PRO A 7 -8.00 -2.65 7.35
N ASP A 8 -9.13 -3.25 7.71
CA ASP A 8 -9.53 -3.47 9.09
C ASP A 8 -8.60 -4.50 9.74
N GLY A 9 -7.95 -4.13 10.84
CA GLY A 9 -7.07 -5.02 11.63
C GLY A 9 -5.57 -4.76 11.55
N VAL A 10 -5.11 -3.61 11.02
CA VAL A 10 -3.69 -3.21 11.16
C VAL A 10 -3.45 -2.72 12.59
N PRO A 11 -2.58 -3.39 13.39
CA PRO A 11 -2.26 -2.95 14.74
C PRO A 11 -1.67 -1.53 14.73
N GLU A 12 -1.90 -0.75 15.79
CA GLU A 12 -1.35 0.60 15.90
C GLU A 12 0.18 0.55 15.83
N GLY A 13 0.75 1.21 14.83
CA GLY A 13 2.19 1.15 14.55
C GLY A 13 2.61 2.00 13.35
N PRO A 14 3.91 2.08 13.08
CA PRO A 14 4.45 2.87 11.97
C PRO A 14 3.94 2.43 10.60
N LEU A 15 3.61 1.14 10.43
CA LEU A 15 2.95 0.62 9.21
C LEU A 15 1.55 1.23 9.01
N ARG A 16 0.76 1.38 10.09
CA ARG A 16 -0.56 2.02 10.02
C ARG A 16 -0.43 3.49 9.64
N ALA A 17 0.54 4.20 10.21
CA ALA A 17 0.81 5.60 9.85
C ALA A 17 1.18 5.74 8.36
N LEU A 18 2.02 4.84 7.85
CA LEU A 18 2.38 4.77 6.43
C LEU A 18 1.16 4.53 5.53
N LEU A 19 0.27 3.61 5.90
CA LEU A 19 -0.95 3.32 5.14
C LEU A 19 -1.96 4.47 5.18
N ILE A 20 -2.10 5.16 6.33
CA ILE A 20 -2.94 6.34 6.44
C ILE A 20 -2.44 7.45 5.52
N GLU A 21 -1.14 7.77 5.58
CA GLU A 21 -0.54 8.78 4.70
C GLU A 21 -0.69 8.38 3.23
N LEU A 22 -0.55 7.10 2.89
CA LEU A 22 -0.75 6.61 1.52
C LEU A 22 -2.19 6.83 1.02
N HIS A 23 -3.19 6.57 1.87
CA HIS A 23 -4.59 6.81 1.54
C HIS A 23 -4.90 8.32 1.45
N LEU A 24 -4.30 9.14 2.31
CA LEU A 24 -4.43 10.60 2.25
C LEU A 24 -3.84 11.15 0.95
N LEU A 25 -2.66 10.67 0.55
CA LEU A 25 -2.03 11.07 -0.71
C LEU A 25 -2.88 10.60 -1.91
N HIS A 26 -3.45 9.39 -1.87
CA HIS A 26 -4.39 8.90 -2.88
C HIS A 26 -5.63 9.79 -3.02
N ALA A 27 -6.17 10.25 -1.89
CA ALA A 27 -7.29 11.20 -1.88
C ALA A 27 -6.89 12.57 -2.46
N ARG A 28 -5.71 13.10 -2.10
CA ARG A 28 -5.18 14.37 -2.65
C ARG A 28 -4.90 14.30 -4.15
N ALA A 29 -4.49 13.13 -4.63
CA ALA A 29 -4.30 12.84 -6.06
C ALA A 29 -5.63 12.70 -6.84
N GLY A 30 -6.79 12.86 -6.19
CA GLY A 30 -8.10 12.76 -6.83
C GLY A 30 -8.64 11.34 -6.99
N HIS A 31 -8.16 10.38 -6.18
CA HIS A 31 -8.51 8.97 -6.24
C HIS A 31 -8.25 8.31 -7.61
N PRO A 32 -7.00 8.34 -8.10
CA PRO A 32 -6.68 7.71 -9.37
C PRO A 32 -7.00 6.22 -9.36
N SER A 33 -7.46 5.71 -10.50
CA SER A 33 -7.70 4.28 -10.67
C SER A 33 -6.38 3.50 -10.74
N LEU A 34 -6.42 2.21 -10.43
CA LEU A 34 -5.24 1.33 -10.54
C LEU A 34 -4.69 1.29 -11.97
N ASP A 35 -5.55 1.44 -12.99
CA ASP A 35 -5.13 1.49 -14.39
C ASP A 35 -4.41 2.80 -14.74
N GLU A 36 -4.87 3.93 -14.20
CA GLU A 36 -4.19 5.21 -14.35
C GLU A 36 -2.82 5.21 -13.69
N MET A 37 -2.72 4.66 -12.47
CA MET A 37 -1.44 4.48 -11.81
C MET A 37 -0.50 3.60 -12.64
N ARG A 38 -1.00 2.50 -13.19
CA ARG A 38 -0.21 1.60 -14.05
C ARG A 38 0.29 2.29 -15.33
N LYS A 39 -0.56 3.10 -15.97
CA LYS A 39 -0.18 3.84 -17.20
C LYS A 39 0.91 4.87 -16.96
N ARG A 40 0.99 5.41 -15.74
CA ARG A 40 1.98 6.42 -15.35
C ARG A 40 3.23 5.84 -14.71
N GLN A 41 3.32 4.51 -14.57
CA GLN A 41 4.57 3.86 -14.17
C GLN A 41 5.66 4.24 -15.17
N ASN A 42 6.69 4.90 -14.66
CA ASN A 42 7.84 5.30 -15.44
C ASN A 42 9.04 4.60 -14.83
N SER A 43 9.06 3.27 -14.94
CA SER A 43 10.09 2.42 -14.38
C SER A 43 11.24 2.30 -15.38
N PRO A 44 12.40 2.96 -15.14
CA PRO A 44 13.57 2.82 -16.00
C PRO A 44 14.20 1.42 -15.89
N THR A 45 13.85 0.65 -14.85
CA THR A 45 14.35 -0.71 -14.59
C THR A 45 13.53 -1.80 -15.28
N GLY A 46 12.45 -1.47 -16.00
CA GLY A 46 11.63 -2.44 -16.74
C GLY A 46 10.68 -3.29 -15.88
N ASP A 47 10.89 -3.33 -14.56
CA ASP A 47 9.96 -3.92 -13.59
C ASP A 47 8.70 -3.05 -13.49
N ARG A 48 7.68 -3.43 -14.27
CA ARG A 48 6.32 -2.87 -14.17
C ARG A 48 5.54 -3.66 -13.14
N PHE A 49 5.01 -2.97 -12.14
CA PHE A 49 4.20 -3.61 -11.11
C PHE A 49 2.79 -3.90 -11.61
N GLY A 50 2.32 -5.13 -11.38
CA GLY A 50 0.98 -5.56 -11.74
C GLY A 50 -0.11 -4.84 -10.93
N ARG A 51 -1.33 -4.80 -11.48
CA ARG A 51 -2.52 -4.24 -10.82
C ARG A 51 -2.74 -4.87 -9.44
N ASP A 52 -2.52 -6.17 -9.31
CA ASP A 52 -2.63 -6.92 -8.06
C ASP A 52 -1.63 -6.47 -7.01
N ALA A 53 -0.41 -6.09 -7.39
CA ALA A 53 0.61 -5.61 -6.46
C ALA A 53 0.20 -4.25 -5.87
N ILE A 54 -0.29 -3.34 -6.72
CA ILE A 54 -0.82 -2.04 -6.27
C ILE A 54 -2.05 -2.27 -5.40
N HIS A 55 -2.98 -3.12 -5.81
CA HIS A 55 -4.19 -3.42 -5.03
C HIS A 55 -3.86 -4.00 -3.64
N ARG A 56 -2.89 -4.93 -3.56
CA ARG A 56 -2.42 -5.51 -2.30
C ARG A 56 -1.79 -4.46 -1.40
N LEU A 57 -1.06 -3.48 -1.96
CA LEU A 57 -0.47 -2.37 -1.20
C LEU A 57 -1.54 -1.54 -0.46
N PHE A 58 -2.70 -1.30 -1.10
CA PHE A 58 -3.78 -0.55 -0.45
C PHE A 58 -4.66 -1.41 0.45
N SER A 59 -4.98 -2.65 0.04
CA SER A 59 -6.07 -3.43 0.64
C SER A 59 -5.61 -4.54 1.58
N SER A 60 -4.34 -4.95 1.53
CA SER A 60 -3.87 -6.15 2.23
C SER A 60 -2.42 -6.03 2.72
N CYS A 61 -1.92 -4.80 2.90
CA CYS A 61 -0.57 -4.57 3.40
C CYS A 61 -0.50 -4.89 4.90
N ARG A 62 -0.31 -6.17 5.22
CA ARG A 62 -0.05 -6.64 6.58
C ARG A 62 1.44 -6.62 6.91
N GLU A 63 2.28 -6.73 5.89
CA GLU A 63 3.75 -6.72 5.99
C GLU A 63 4.33 -5.42 5.42
N THR A 64 5.59 -5.13 5.76
CA THR A 64 6.31 -3.99 5.21
C THR A 64 6.43 -4.14 3.68
N PRO A 65 5.86 -3.23 2.88
CA PRO A 65 5.88 -3.35 1.44
C PRO A 65 7.31 -3.18 0.90
N LYS A 66 7.59 -3.75 -0.27
CA LYS A 66 8.88 -3.54 -0.94
C LYS A 66 9.07 -2.04 -1.22
N LEU A 67 10.15 -1.46 -0.71
CA LEU A 67 10.50 -0.05 -0.91
C LEU A 67 10.36 0.43 -2.38
N PRO A 68 10.87 -0.27 -3.41
CA PRO A 68 10.73 0.19 -4.79
C PRO A 68 9.28 0.25 -5.29
N LEU A 69 8.39 -0.65 -4.81
CA LEU A 69 6.96 -0.59 -5.15
C LEU A 69 6.30 0.61 -4.45
N LEU A 70 6.60 0.82 -3.18
CA LEU A 70 6.02 1.91 -2.39
C LEU A 70 6.43 3.27 -2.98
N LEU A 71 7.73 3.50 -3.18
CA LEU A 71 8.24 4.77 -3.69
C LEU A 71 7.72 5.06 -5.10
N GLU A 72 7.59 4.05 -5.97
CA GLU A 72 7.03 4.26 -7.30
C GLU A 72 5.56 4.66 -7.25
N VAL A 73 4.75 4.01 -6.41
CA VAL A 73 3.33 4.38 -6.22
C VAL A 73 3.21 5.78 -5.63
N VAL A 74 4.00 6.09 -4.59
CA VAL A 74 4.02 7.41 -3.95
C VAL A 74 4.43 8.49 -4.95
N ARG A 75 5.46 8.26 -5.77
CA ARG A 75 5.89 9.18 -6.82
C ARG A 75 4.77 9.47 -7.81
N ILE A 76 4.06 8.43 -8.27
CA ILE A 76 2.94 8.58 -9.20
C ILE A 76 1.84 9.41 -8.54
N LEU A 77 1.46 9.12 -7.30
CA LEU A 77 0.41 9.85 -6.60
C LEU A 77 0.80 11.32 -6.34
N ALA A 78 2.05 11.56 -5.91
CA ALA A 78 2.56 12.91 -5.70
C ALA A 78 2.57 13.71 -7.02
N SER A 79 2.97 13.09 -8.14
CA SER A 79 2.89 13.73 -9.46
C SER A 79 1.47 14.08 -9.92
N MET A 80 0.46 13.43 -9.32
CA MET A 80 -0.96 13.67 -9.58
C MET A 80 -1.58 14.68 -8.61
N ALA A 81 -0.93 14.95 -7.49
CA ALA A 81 -1.37 15.91 -6.50
C ALA A 81 -0.78 17.30 -6.83
N PRO A 82 -1.59 18.29 -7.23
CA PRO A 82 -1.09 19.56 -7.76
C PRO A 82 -0.37 20.44 -6.72
N THR A 83 -0.48 20.12 -5.43
CA THR A 83 0.07 20.92 -4.32
C THR A 83 1.23 20.23 -3.59
N GLU A 84 1.59 19.02 -3.99
CA GLU A 84 2.62 18.23 -3.30
C GLU A 84 3.94 18.28 -4.04
N ASP A 85 5.03 18.48 -3.30
CA ASP A 85 6.38 18.32 -3.84
C ASP A 85 6.76 16.84 -3.81
N VAL A 86 7.04 16.29 -5.00
CA VAL A 86 7.30 14.86 -5.19
C VAL A 86 8.49 14.40 -4.33
N ASP A 87 9.58 15.15 -4.30
CA ASP A 87 10.78 14.76 -3.58
C ASP A 87 10.55 14.82 -2.06
N ALA A 88 9.89 15.88 -1.57
CA ALA A 88 9.54 16.01 -0.15
C ALA A 88 8.57 14.92 0.33
N VAL A 89 7.63 14.50 -0.53
CA VAL A 89 6.72 13.38 -0.22
C VAL A 89 7.49 12.06 -0.21
N LEU A 90 8.38 11.82 -1.17
CA LEU A 90 9.22 10.61 -1.19
C LEU A 90 10.09 10.50 0.07
N ASP A 91 10.77 11.58 0.47
CA ASP A 91 11.56 11.64 1.69
C ASP A 91 10.72 11.32 2.95
N ARG A 92 9.47 11.80 2.99
CA ARG A 92 8.56 11.52 4.10
C ARG A 92 8.18 10.05 4.15
N PHE A 93 7.84 9.45 3.01
CA PHE A 93 7.49 8.04 2.92
C PHE A 93 8.67 7.12 3.19
N ASP A 94 9.88 7.48 2.77
CA ASP A 94 11.11 6.74 3.07
C ASP A 94 11.35 6.65 4.58
N ARG A 95 11.20 7.77 5.31
CA ARG A 95 11.32 7.79 6.79
C ARG A 95 10.25 6.95 7.48
N LEU A 96 9.01 7.00 7.00
CA LEU A 96 7.91 6.18 7.52
C LEU A 96 8.17 4.69 7.27
N TRP A 97 8.71 4.37 6.09
CA TRP A 97 9.07 3.00 5.74
C TRP A 97 10.23 2.49 6.58
N LEU A 98 11.30 3.26 6.76
CA LEU A 98 12.41 2.92 7.66
C LEU A 98 11.94 2.70 9.11
N SER A 99 10.97 3.50 9.56
CA SER A 99 10.37 3.32 10.89
C SER A 99 9.55 2.04 10.97
N ALA A 100 8.83 1.68 9.90
CA ALA A 100 8.08 0.43 9.81
C ALA A 100 9.01 -0.78 9.74
N GLU A 101 10.04 -0.75 8.90
CA GLU A 101 11.05 -1.80 8.79
C GLU A 101 11.76 -2.03 10.13
N ARG A 102 12.18 -0.96 10.82
CA ARG A 102 12.80 -1.09 12.14
C ARG A 102 11.85 -1.69 13.18
N TYR A 103 10.56 -1.37 13.11
CA TYR A 103 9.56 -1.90 14.02
C TYR A 103 9.28 -3.39 13.80
N ASP A 104 9.27 -3.81 12.53
CA ASP A 104 9.19 -5.20 12.10
C ASP A 104 10.44 -5.99 12.51
N ALA A 105 11.63 -5.44 12.23
CA ALA A 105 12.92 -6.04 12.59
C ALA A 105 13.14 -6.20 14.11
N LEU A 106 12.51 -5.35 14.92
CA LEU A 106 12.53 -5.47 16.39
C LEU A 106 11.56 -6.54 16.92
N GLY A 107 10.78 -7.21 16.05
CA GLY A 107 9.77 -8.20 16.44
C GLY A 107 8.62 -7.62 17.27
N LEU A 108 8.54 -6.29 17.35
CA LEU A 108 7.46 -5.56 18.04
C LEU A 108 6.21 -5.49 17.16
N GLY A 109 6.37 -5.60 15.84
CA GLY A 109 5.31 -5.90 14.89
C GLY A 109 5.22 -7.40 14.65
N GLN A 110 4.04 -7.99 14.92
CA GLN A 110 3.66 -9.37 14.57
C GLN A 110 4.28 -10.54 15.37
N GLY A 111 4.75 -10.30 16.59
CA GLY A 111 5.29 -11.39 17.42
C GLY A 111 4.28 -12.36 18.05
N PHE A 112 2.95 -12.15 18.04
CA PHE A 112 2.09 -12.94 18.96
C PHE A 112 0.66 -13.34 18.58
N LEU A 113 0.16 -13.18 17.35
CA LEU A 113 -1.15 -13.75 16.98
C LEU A 113 -1.24 -13.95 15.48
N TYR A 114 -0.92 -15.15 14.99
CA TYR A 114 -1.81 -15.98 14.17
C TYR A 114 -1.14 -17.35 14.02
N ASP A 115 -1.34 -18.16 15.06
CA ASP A 115 -1.52 -19.60 14.89
C ASP A 115 -2.65 -19.83 13.86
N GLY A 116 -2.48 -20.84 13.02
CA GLY A 116 -3.27 -21.09 11.81
C GLY A 116 -4.79 -20.99 11.99
N ILE A 117 -5.36 -19.87 11.58
CA ILE A 117 -6.77 -19.81 11.18
C ILE A 117 -6.81 -19.78 9.65
N GLU A 118 -6.64 -20.96 9.07
CA GLU A 118 -7.35 -21.33 7.86
C GLU A 118 -8.85 -21.29 8.17
N ASP A 119 -9.48 -20.13 7.98
CA ASP A 119 -10.94 -20.06 7.92
C ASP A 119 -11.33 -18.97 6.91
N ASN A 120 -11.75 -19.40 5.72
CA ASN A 120 -13.18 -19.58 5.54
C ASN A 120 -13.52 -20.44 4.32
N LYS A 121 -14.33 -21.46 4.58
CA LYS A 121 -15.12 -22.23 3.61
C LYS A 121 -16.27 -21.37 3.03
N TRP A 122 -16.95 -21.94 2.02
CA TRP A 122 -18.31 -21.69 1.49
C TRP A 122 -18.52 -20.62 0.42
N SER A 123 -19.43 -20.75 -0.57
CA SER A 123 -20.22 -21.83 -1.19
C SER A 123 -21.07 -21.22 -2.32
N GLY A 124 -21.47 -21.98 -3.35
CA GLY A 124 -22.47 -21.65 -4.39
C GLY A 124 -21.86 -21.35 -5.77
N ASP A 125 -22.28 -21.91 -6.90
CA ASP A 125 -23.64 -22.09 -7.42
C ASP A 125 -23.58 -23.01 -8.67
N SER A 126 -24.28 -24.15 -8.69
CA SER A 126 -25.52 -24.45 -9.46
C SER A 126 -25.38 -24.79 -10.96
N HIS A 127 -25.75 -26.04 -11.27
CA HIS A 127 -26.64 -26.51 -12.33
C HIS A 127 -26.73 -25.76 -13.69
N VAL A 128 -26.36 -26.46 -14.77
CA VAL A 128 -27.23 -26.87 -15.90
C VAL A 128 -26.53 -27.97 -16.70
#